data_AF-A0A9E7GAG2-F1
#
_entry.id   AF-A0A9E7GAG2-F1
#
_cell.length_a   1.000
_cell.length_b   1.000
_cell.length_c   1.000
_cell.angle_alpha   90.00
_cell.angle_beta   90.00
_cell.angle_gamma   90.00
#
_symmetry.space_group_name_H-M   'P 1'
#
loop_
_entity.id
_entity.type
_entity.pdbx_description
1 polymer ?
#
loop_
_entity_poly.entity_id
_entity_poly.type
_entity_poly.pdbx_seq_one_letter_code
_entity_poly.pdbx_strand_id
1 'polypeptide(L)'
;MLLPLKLINYIVPMLATAILLLLLLLFSHYLDLPSLSSPVPISTSARPSGPKAAFTDLVAAFELWDAEVGCAWFREKHAGWAINASAIRADDGDECAAARMSHVSVLVKGWTWIPDSMDDLYPCRCGMTCLWTKSPVLADNPDAVLFESVTPPATRKKGDPLRVYMDLEAGRKPSGFEDYLLDDVQSTYAGTQFHKGRNYHVSSQKRNDILVYLSSSRCLPQRNQLAKRFLSLIFHHSFGECLNNVGGPDAALSLYPECSMSENPVPHWWDHLHCAMSHYKFVLAIENTITEGYITEKLYYALDSGAVPIYFGAPNVWGFVPPHSIIDGSKFSSLEELASYVKELADDLIAYAEYHAWRRCGVMGNYGKTRAASLDMLPCRLCGLISRKGGRNARS
;
A
#
# COMPACT_ATOMS: atom_id res chain seq x y z
N MET A 1 -15.34 -34.40 -64.90
CA MET A 1 -15.79 -35.30 -63.82
C MET A 1 -16.09 -34.43 -62.61
N LEU A 2 -17.31 -33.92 -62.51
CA LEU A 2 -17.74 -32.92 -61.54
C LEU A 2 -18.22 -33.63 -60.26
N LEU A 3 -17.61 -33.31 -59.11
CA LEU A 3 -18.06 -33.84 -57.83
C LEU A 3 -19.48 -33.33 -57.52
N PRO A 4 -20.37 -34.18 -56.96
CA PRO A 4 -21.73 -33.80 -56.67
C PRO A 4 -21.78 -32.70 -55.58
N LEU A 5 -22.60 -31.66 -55.80
CA LEU A 5 -22.76 -30.48 -54.95
C LEU A 5 -22.96 -30.80 -53.45
N LYS A 6 -23.53 -31.97 -53.13
CA LYS A 6 -23.73 -32.42 -51.75
C LYS A 6 -22.43 -32.69 -51.00
N LEU A 7 -21.35 -33.10 -51.68
CA LEU A 7 -20.05 -33.34 -51.04
C LEU A 7 -19.33 -32.02 -50.74
N ILE A 8 -19.53 -30.99 -51.57
CA ILE A 8 -18.92 -29.66 -51.42
C ILE A 8 -19.43 -28.98 -50.14
N ASN A 9 -20.72 -29.13 -49.80
CA ASN A 9 -21.30 -28.54 -48.59
C ASN A 9 -20.78 -29.13 -47.27
N TYR A 10 -20.17 -30.32 -47.27
CA TYR A 10 -19.54 -30.90 -46.07
C TYR A 10 -18.03 -30.68 -46.04
N ILE A 11 -17.38 -30.66 -47.20
CA ILE A 11 -15.93 -30.49 -47.31
C ILE A 11 -15.51 -29.05 -46.97
N VAL A 12 -16.27 -28.04 -47.41
CA VAL A 12 -15.96 -26.63 -47.16
C VAL A 12 -15.95 -26.27 -45.66
N PRO A 13 -16.97 -26.62 -44.84
CA PRO A 13 -16.92 -26.33 -43.41
C PRO A 13 -15.87 -27.17 -42.66
N MET A 14 -15.57 -28.41 -43.10
CA MET A 14 -14.49 -29.20 -42.50
C MET A 14 -13.10 -28.63 -42.79
N LEU A 15 -12.86 -28.13 -44.00
CA LEU A 15 -11.61 -27.42 -44.32
C LEU A 15 -11.52 -26.09 -43.57
N ALA A 16 -12.63 -25.37 -43.42
CA ALA A 16 -12.66 -24.13 -42.64
C ALA A 16 -12.36 -24.38 -41.15
N THR A 17 -12.90 -25.44 -40.53
CA THR A 17 -12.59 -25.80 -39.15
C THR A 17 -11.17 -26.34 -38.99
N ALA A 18 -10.66 -27.09 -39.96
CA ALA A 18 -9.27 -27.54 -39.96
C ALA A 18 -8.27 -26.37 -40.10
N ILE A 19 -8.57 -25.39 -40.96
CA ILE A 19 -7.76 -24.17 -41.10
C ILE A 19 -7.84 -23.32 -39.83
N LEU A 20 -9.01 -23.20 -39.20
CA LEU A 20 -9.16 -22.49 -37.93
C LEU A 20 -8.37 -23.17 -36.80
N LEU A 21 -8.38 -24.50 -36.73
CA LEU A 21 -7.56 -25.26 -35.77
C LEU A 21 -6.06 -25.13 -36.05
N LEU A 22 -5.65 -25.13 -37.33
CA LEU A 22 -4.26 -24.92 -37.71
C LEU A 22 -3.79 -23.50 -37.38
N LEU A 23 -4.64 -22.48 -37.59
CA LEU A 23 -4.38 -21.10 -37.19
C LEU A 23 -4.32 -20.97 -35.66
N LEU A 24 -5.21 -21.63 -34.90
CA LEU A 24 -5.14 -21.66 -33.44
C LEU A 24 -3.85 -22.35 -32.93
N LEU A 25 -3.40 -23.41 -33.60
CA LEU A 25 -2.13 -24.10 -33.29
C LEU A 25 -0.91 -23.25 -33.67
N LEU A 26 -0.97 -22.48 -34.76
CA LEU A 26 0.09 -21.55 -35.17
C LEU A 26 0.13 -20.31 -34.25
N PHE A 27 -1.01 -19.78 -33.82
CA PHE A 27 -1.08 -18.65 -32.89
C PHE A 27 -0.79 -19.05 -31.43
N SER A 28 -0.99 -20.30 -31.04
CA SER A 28 -0.55 -20.80 -29.72
C SER A 28 0.95 -21.06 -29.65
N HIS A 29 1.65 -21.17 -30.79
CA HIS A 29 3.12 -21.15 -30.84
C HIS A 29 3.74 -19.74 -30.92
N TYR A 30 2.93 -18.69 -31.09
CA TYR A 30 3.38 -17.28 -31.11
C TYR A 30 2.88 -16.45 -29.91
N LEU A 31 2.13 -17.07 -29.00
CA LEU A 31 1.88 -16.51 -27.68
C LEU A 31 2.97 -16.98 -26.71
N ASP A 32 4.20 -16.51 -26.94
CA ASP A 32 5.10 -16.26 -25.82
C ASP A 32 4.50 -15.10 -25.02
N LEU A 33 3.50 -15.42 -24.21
CA LEU A 33 3.16 -14.63 -23.05
C LEU A 33 4.46 -14.49 -22.25
N PRO A 34 4.99 -13.28 -21.99
CA PRO A 34 6.06 -13.17 -21.02
C PRO A 34 5.50 -13.73 -19.73
N SER A 35 6.05 -14.87 -19.31
CA SER A 35 5.74 -15.47 -18.03
C SER A 35 6.06 -14.42 -16.97
N LEU A 36 5.05 -13.71 -16.47
CA LEU A 36 5.09 -12.97 -15.21
C LEU A 36 5.02 -13.94 -14.03
N SER A 37 5.74 -15.05 -14.15
CA SER A 37 6.38 -15.70 -13.04
C SER A 37 7.82 -15.20 -13.08
N SER A 38 8.09 -14.03 -12.48
CA SER A 38 9.35 -13.95 -11.77
C SER A 38 9.21 -14.96 -10.65
N PRO A 39 9.94 -16.10 -10.66
CA PRO A 39 10.11 -16.82 -9.43
C PRO A 39 10.81 -15.81 -8.53
N VAL A 40 10.22 -15.50 -7.38
CA VAL A 40 11.09 -15.14 -6.26
C VAL A 40 12.09 -16.28 -6.21
N PRO A 41 13.42 -16.04 -6.33
CA PRO A 41 14.35 -17.09 -6.05
C PRO A 41 14.13 -17.41 -4.57
N ILE A 42 13.39 -18.48 -4.30
CA ILE A 42 13.57 -19.24 -3.09
C ILE A 42 15.00 -19.75 -3.25
N SER A 43 15.95 -18.92 -2.80
CA SER A 43 17.33 -19.35 -2.64
C SER A 43 17.27 -20.50 -1.66
N THR A 44 17.41 -21.72 -2.18
CA THR A 44 17.62 -22.93 -1.40
C THR A 44 19.06 -22.98 -0.87
N SER A 45 19.63 -21.83 -0.47
CA SER A 45 20.69 -21.86 0.52
C SER A 45 20.05 -22.25 1.84
N ALA A 46 20.03 -23.55 2.12
CA ALA A 46 19.55 -24.09 3.38
C ALA A 46 20.28 -23.35 4.53
N ARG A 47 19.51 -22.52 5.24
CA ARG A 47 19.99 -21.80 6.40
C ARG A 47 20.15 -22.80 7.55
N PRO A 48 21.13 -22.64 8.44
CA PRO A 48 21.03 -23.24 9.76
C PRO A 48 19.71 -22.75 10.37
N SER A 49 18.79 -23.67 10.69
CA SER A 49 17.58 -23.30 11.41
C SER A 49 18.02 -22.68 12.73
N GLY A 50 17.73 -21.39 12.93
CA GLY A 50 17.97 -20.72 14.20
C GLY A 50 17.23 -21.41 15.35
N PRO A 51 17.43 -20.98 16.60
CA PRO A 51 16.71 -21.54 17.72
C PRO A 51 15.20 -21.37 17.49
N LYS A 52 14.48 -22.50 17.32
CA LYS A 52 13.02 -22.53 17.34
C LYS A 52 12.56 -22.46 18.79
N ALA A 53 12.38 -21.25 19.29
CA ALA A 53 11.88 -20.97 20.62
C ALA A 53 10.86 -19.84 20.54
N ALA A 54 9.69 -20.07 21.13
CA ALA A 54 8.70 -19.03 21.32
C ALA A 54 9.34 -17.83 22.04
N PHE A 55 9.35 -16.67 21.40
CA PHE A 55 10.00 -15.46 21.91
C PHE A 55 8.99 -14.33 22.07
N THR A 56 9.16 -13.51 23.10
CA THR A 56 8.37 -12.28 23.28
C THR A 56 9.23 -11.04 23.06
N ASP A 57 10.51 -11.09 23.43
CA ASP A 57 11.42 -9.95 23.32
C ASP A 57 11.95 -9.78 21.89
N LEU A 58 11.49 -8.72 21.24
CA LEU A 58 11.88 -8.40 19.87
C LEU A 58 13.31 -7.85 19.77
N VAL A 59 13.80 -7.16 20.80
CA VAL A 59 15.15 -6.58 20.79
C VAL A 59 16.18 -7.71 20.86
N ALA A 60 15.97 -8.69 21.74
CA ALA A 60 16.81 -9.88 21.82
C ALA A 60 16.83 -10.66 20.49
N ALA A 61 15.68 -10.74 19.80
CA ALA A 61 15.60 -11.36 18.48
C ALA A 61 16.45 -10.62 17.43
N PHE A 62 16.48 -9.29 17.47
CA PHE A 62 17.33 -8.49 16.59
C PHE A 62 18.82 -8.67 16.87
N GLU A 63 19.23 -8.77 18.13
CA GLU A 63 20.64 -9.01 18.48
C GLU A 63 21.14 -10.36 17.95
N LEU A 64 20.32 -11.41 18.06
CA LEU A 64 20.63 -12.72 17.50
C LEU A 64 20.67 -12.70 15.96
N TRP A 65 19.75 -11.97 15.34
CA TRP A 65 19.76 -11.77 13.88
C TRP A 65 20.99 -11.01 13.40
N ASP A 66 21.42 -9.96 14.11
CA ASP A 66 22.61 -9.20 13.76
C ASP A 66 23.87 -10.09 13.83
N ALA A 67 23.93 -11.00 14.80
CA ALA A 67 25.04 -11.92 15.00
C ALA A 67 25.11 -13.04 13.94
N GLU A 68 23.96 -13.59 13.53
CA GLU A 68 23.91 -14.74 12.60
C GLU A 68 23.74 -14.37 11.12
N VAL A 69 23.07 -13.24 10.84
CA VAL A 69 22.74 -12.81 9.48
C VAL A 69 23.39 -11.47 9.18
N GLY A 70 23.00 -10.45 9.93
CA GLY A 70 23.47 -9.09 9.76
C GLY A 70 23.14 -8.45 8.40
N CYS A 71 23.41 -7.15 8.32
CA CYS A 71 23.05 -6.37 7.14
C CYS A 71 23.87 -6.66 5.89
N ALA A 72 25.11 -7.16 6.03
CA ALA A 72 25.94 -7.49 4.87
C ALA A 72 25.30 -8.60 4.03
N TRP A 73 24.95 -9.72 4.69
CA TRP A 73 24.31 -10.85 4.03
C TRP A 73 22.91 -10.50 3.51
N PHE A 74 22.10 -9.79 4.32
CA PHE A 74 20.77 -9.36 3.90
C PHE A 74 20.82 -8.49 2.64
N ARG A 75 21.76 -7.54 2.57
CA ARG A 75 21.95 -6.70 1.39
C ARG A 75 22.43 -7.50 0.18
N GLU A 76 23.34 -8.45 0.36
CA GLU A 76 23.83 -9.30 -0.72
C GLU A 76 22.70 -10.16 -1.31
N LYS A 77 21.93 -10.85 -0.46
CA LYS A 77 20.76 -11.64 -0.84
C LYS A 77 19.73 -10.83 -1.64
N HIS A 78 19.59 -9.55 -1.31
CA HIS A 78 18.63 -8.64 -1.94
C HIS A 78 19.28 -7.58 -2.84
N ALA A 79 20.53 -7.79 -3.29
CA ALA A 79 21.26 -6.80 -4.09
C ALA A 79 20.58 -6.52 -5.45
N GLY A 80 19.91 -7.52 -6.02
CA GLY A 80 19.11 -7.41 -7.23
C GLY A 80 17.65 -6.96 -7.00
N TRP A 81 17.28 -6.59 -5.77
CA TRP A 81 15.92 -6.13 -5.44
C TRP A 81 15.71 -4.68 -5.95
N ALA A 82 15.65 -4.55 -7.27
CA ALA A 82 15.20 -3.38 -7.98
C ALA A 82 13.95 -3.81 -8.76
N ILE A 83 12.79 -3.82 -8.10
CA ILE A 83 11.54 -4.04 -8.84
C ILE A 83 11.34 -2.87 -9.79
N ASN A 84 11.00 -3.21 -11.04
CA ASN A 84 10.74 -2.30 -12.16
C ASN A 84 10.29 -0.92 -11.69
N ALA A 85 11.12 0.09 -11.95
CA ALA A 85 10.92 1.48 -11.58
C ALA A 85 9.65 2.11 -12.20
N SER A 86 8.84 1.34 -12.94
CA SER A 86 7.56 1.76 -13.51
C SER A 86 6.41 1.82 -12.51
N ALA A 87 6.50 1.15 -11.34
CA ALA A 87 5.42 1.16 -10.35
C ALA A 87 5.22 2.53 -9.68
N ILE A 88 6.27 3.35 -9.63
CA ILE A 88 6.23 4.70 -9.03
C ILE A 88 6.98 5.64 -9.98
N ARG A 89 6.24 6.54 -10.62
CA ARG A 89 6.86 7.67 -11.33
C ARG A 89 7.64 8.47 -10.30
N ALA A 90 8.96 8.45 -10.40
CA ALA A 90 9.78 9.34 -9.60
C ALA A 90 9.40 10.77 -9.97
N ASP A 91 9.08 11.62 -8.99
CA ASP A 91 9.35 13.05 -9.14
C ASP A 91 10.87 13.11 -9.10
N ASP A 92 11.48 13.13 -10.29
CA ASP A 92 12.93 13.27 -10.43
C ASP A 92 13.30 14.59 -9.75
N GLY A 93 13.87 14.43 -8.56
CA GLY A 93 14.39 15.51 -7.77
C GLY A 93 15.62 16.07 -8.45
N ASP A 94 15.41 16.96 -9.41
CA ASP A 94 16.19 18.17 -9.63
C ASP A 94 15.67 18.87 -10.88
N GLU A 95 14.87 19.92 -10.67
CA GLU A 95 14.91 21.13 -11.49
C GLU A 95 14.15 22.24 -10.77
N CYS A 96 14.74 22.78 -9.69
CA CYS A 96 14.30 24.06 -9.13
C CYS A 96 14.21 25.15 -10.22
N ALA A 97 15.01 25.01 -11.28
CA ALA A 97 15.00 25.88 -12.46
C ALA A 97 13.70 25.80 -13.29
N ALA A 98 12.96 24.69 -13.23
CA ALA A 98 11.70 24.54 -13.96
C ALA A 98 10.50 25.18 -13.23
N ALA A 99 10.66 25.52 -11.94
CA ALA A 99 9.61 26.17 -11.17
C ALA A 99 9.39 27.60 -11.70
N ARG A 100 8.13 27.94 -12.02
CA ARG A 100 7.76 29.27 -12.53
C ARG A 100 7.19 30.18 -11.46
N MET A 101 6.94 29.64 -10.27
CA MET A 101 6.26 30.30 -9.16
C MET A 101 7.00 30.02 -7.85
N SER A 102 7.18 31.05 -7.03
CA SER A 102 7.75 30.96 -5.68
C SER A 102 6.70 30.69 -4.60
N HIS A 103 5.42 30.89 -4.92
CA HIS A 103 4.29 30.61 -4.05
C HIS A 103 3.18 29.96 -4.89
N VAL A 104 2.55 28.93 -4.34
CA VAL A 104 1.39 28.27 -4.94
C VAL A 104 0.30 28.11 -3.90
N SER A 105 -0.94 28.45 -4.27
CA SER A 105 -2.12 28.24 -3.44
C SER A 105 -3.02 27.14 -4.00
N VAL A 106 -3.35 26.15 -3.17
CA VAL A 106 -4.21 25.01 -3.50
C VAL A 106 -5.42 25.00 -2.57
N LEU A 107 -6.61 25.07 -3.16
CA LEU A 107 -7.87 24.88 -2.45
C LEU A 107 -8.33 23.43 -2.57
N VAL A 108 -8.54 22.75 -1.44
CA VAL A 108 -8.98 21.36 -1.39
C VAL A 108 -10.51 21.29 -1.24
N LYS A 109 -11.18 20.55 -2.13
CA LYS A 109 -12.64 20.35 -2.14
C LYS A 109 -13.01 18.87 -2.27
N GLY A 110 -14.13 18.47 -1.68
CA GLY A 110 -14.71 17.13 -1.85
C GLY A 110 -15.20 16.51 -0.55
N TRP A 111 -15.44 15.20 -0.57
CA TRP A 111 -15.70 14.39 0.62
C TRP A 111 -14.35 14.03 1.27
N THR A 112 -13.69 15.00 1.91
CA THR A 112 -12.23 14.90 2.01
C THR A 112 -11.74 13.94 3.10
N TRP A 113 -11.21 12.78 2.70
CA TRP A 113 -10.38 11.90 3.52
C TRP A 113 -9.03 12.55 3.86
N ILE A 114 -8.68 13.64 3.18
CA ILE A 114 -7.51 14.47 3.50
C ILE A 114 -7.65 15.06 4.92
N PRO A 115 -6.65 14.89 5.82
CA PRO A 115 -6.63 15.48 7.16
C PRO A 115 -6.77 16.99 7.22
N ASP A 116 -7.49 17.46 8.24
CA ASP A 116 -7.43 18.88 8.63
C ASP A 116 -6.04 19.25 9.16
N SER A 117 -5.29 18.28 9.69
CA SER A 117 -3.90 18.49 10.10
C SER A 117 -2.96 18.82 8.94
N MET A 118 -3.40 18.65 7.69
CA MET A 118 -2.66 19.07 6.51
C MET A 118 -3.02 20.48 6.03
N ASP A 119 -3.98 21.16 6.67
CA ASP A 119 -4.28 22.57 6.37
C ASP A 119 -3.15 23.43 6.95
N ASP A 120 -2.22 23.87 6.09
CA ASP A 120 -1.02 24.60 6.50
C ASP A 120 -0.35 25.36 5.34
N LEU A 121 0.59 26.24 5.70
CA LEU A 121 1.53 26.88 4.78
C LEU A 121 2.87 26.14 4.82
N TYR A 122 3.13 25.33 3.79
CA TYR A 122 4.29 24.47 3.73
C TYR A 122 5.53 25.18 3.15
N PRO A 123 6.68 25.15 3.84
CA PRO A 123 7.97 25.46 3.25
C PRO A 123 8.44 24.28 2.41
N CYS A 124 8.47 24.45 1.09
CA CYS A 124 8.87 23.43 0.14
C CYS A 124 10.31 23.64 -0.34
N ARG A 125 10.85 22.66 -1.09
CA ARG A 125 12.18 22.76 -1.69
C ARG A 125 12.29 24.00 -2.59
N CYS A 126 13.53 24.45 -2.84
CA CYS A 126 13.82 25.59 -3.70
C CYS A 126 13.28 26.95 -3.19
N GLY A 127 12.94 27.06 -1.90
CA GLY A 127 12.36 28.28 -1.33
C GLY A 127 10.90 28.54 -1.74
N MET A 128 10.24 27.56 -2.37
CA MET A 128 8.83 27.64 -2.72
C MET A 128 7.97 27.50 -1.47
N THR A 129 6.87 28.25 -1.40
CA THR A 129 5.85 28.07 -0.37
C THR A 129 4.57 27.51 -0.99
N CYS A 130 3.89 26.63 -0.28
CA CYS A 130 2.65 26.00 -0.72
C CYS A 130 1.57 26.22 0.32
N LEU A 131 0.59 27.07 0.02
CA LEU A 131 -0.62 27.17 0.83
C LEU A 131 -1.53 26.00 0.43
N TRP A 132 -1.73 25.06 1.34
CA TRP A 132 -2.65 23.95 1.16
C TRP A 132 -3.77 24.11 2.17
N THR A 133 -5.00 24.38 1.69
CA THR A 133 -6.09 24.70 2.61
C THR A 133 -7.44 24.23 2.11
N LYS A 134 -8.33 23.94 3.06
CA LYS A 134 -9.76 23.71 2.79
C LYS A 134 -10.56 25.01 2.85
N SER A 135 -9.96 26.10 3.34
CA SER A 135 -10.63 27.38 3.51
C SER A 135 -10.62 28.19 2.20
N PRO A 136 -11.78 28.45 1.58
CA PRO A 136 -11.86 29.33 0.41
C PRO A 136 -11.53 30.79 0.73
N VAL A 137 -11.57 31.17 2.01
CA VAL A 137 -11.19 32.52 2.46
C VAL A 137 -9.68 32.69 2.48
N LEU A 138 -8.94 31.64 2.87
CA LEU A 138 -7.47 31.66 2.88
C LEU A 138 -6.89 31.49 1.47
N ALA A 139 -7.50 30.64 0.66
CA ALA A 139 -7.14 30.44 -0.74
C ALA A 139 -8.05 31.26 -1.67
N ASP A 140 -8.09 32.58 -1.48
CA ASP A 140 -8.76 33.47 -2.44
C ASP A 140 -8.03 33.43 -3.80
N ASN A 141 -8.79 33.10 -4.86
CA ASN A 141 -8.30 32.94 -6.22
C ASN A 141 -7.09 31.96 -6.33
N PRO A 142 -7.26 30.67 -6.02
CA PRO A 142 -6.16 29.72 -5.94
C PRO A 142 -5.53 29.41 -7.30
N ASP A 143 -4.33 28.84 -7.30
CA ASP A 143 -3.66 28.37 -8.52
C ASP A 143 -4.19 27.01 -8.98
N ALA A 144 -4.67 26.20 -8.05
CA ALA A 144 -5.35 24.95 -8.32
C ALA A 144 -6.47 24.69 -7.31
N VAL A 145 -7.46 23.94 -7.78
CA VAL A 145 -8.47 23.31 -6.92
C VAL A 145 -8.27 21.80 -7.01
N LEU A 146 -8.03 21.17 -5.87
CA LEU A 146 -7.99 19.72 -5.75
C LEU A 146 -9.40 19.19 -5.47
N PHE A 147 -9.85 18.27 -6.30
CA PHE A 147 -11.13 17.59 -6.18
C PHE A 147 -10.90 16.14 -5.77
N GLU A 148 -11.47 15.75 -4.63
CA GLU A 148 -11.40 14.39 -4.10
C GLU A 148 -12.73 13.66 -4.28
N SER A 149 -12.74 12.59 -5.08
CA SER A 149 -13.91 11.77 -5.40
C SER A 149 -15.12 12.56 -5.93
N VAL A 150 -14.91 13.82 -6.31
CA VAL A 150 -15.90 14.72 -6.88
C VAL A 150 -15.39 15.14 -8.25
N THR A 151 -16.22 14.99 -9.27
CA THR A 151 -15.88 15.37 -10.64
C THR A 151 -15.60 16.88 -10.73
N PRO A 152 -14.43 17.30 -11.26
CA PRO A 152 -14.15 18.71 -11.54
C PRO A 152 -15.13 19.32 -12.56
N PRO A 153 -15.28 20.66 -12.59
CA PRO A 153 -16.07 21.34 -13.61
C PRO A 153 -15.63 20.98 -15.02
N ALA A 154 -16.58 20.77 -15.93
CA ALA A 154 -16.29 20.31 -17.29
C ALA A 154 -15.47 21.31 -18.12
N THR A 155 -15.61 22.61 -17.83
CA THR A 155 -14.94 23.68 -18.55
C THR A 155 -14.03 24.49 -17.62
N ARG A 156 -12.89 24.96 -18.16
CA ARG A 156 -11.95 25.87 -17.51
C ARG A 156 -11.66 27.05 -18.42
N LYS A 157 -11.82 28.27 -17.92
CA LYS A 157 -11.44 29.50 -18.64
C LYS A 157 -10.00 29.88 -18.30
N LYS A 158 -9.41 30.73 -19.13
CA LYS A 158 -8.09 31.32 -18.84
C LYS A 158 -8.19 32.17 -17.57
N GLY A 159 -7.30 31.93 -16.61
CA GLY A 159 -7.30 32.59 -15.31
C GLY A 159 -8.07 31.81 -14.23
N ASP A 160 -8.83 30.76 -14.59
CA ASP A 160 -9.41 29.85 -13.61
C ASP A 160 -8.31 28.91 -13.06
N PRO A 161 -8.44 28.45 -11.80
CA PRO A 161 -7.51 27.50 -11.19
C PRO A 161 -7.40 26.20 -11.98
N LEU A 162 -6.22 25.56 -11.93
CA LEU A 162 -6.06 24.19 -12.43
C LEU A 162 -6.98 23.23 -11.68
N ARG A 163 -7.62 22.32 -12.42
CA ARG A 163 -8.44 21.24 -11.89
C ARG A 163 -7.54 20.04 -11.63
N VAL A 164 -7.25 19.77 -10.36
CA VAL A 164 -6.54 18.55 -9.95
C VAL A 164 -7.57 17.56 -9.45
N TYR A 165 -7.54 16.33 -9.93
CA TYR A 165 -8.47 15.28 -9.50
C TYR A 165 -7.73 14.12 -8.85
N MET A 166 -8.29 13.62 -7.76
CA MET A 166 -7.81 12.43 -7.05
C MET A 166 -9.00 11.55 -6.68
N ASP A 167 -8.84 10.25 -6.90
CA ASP A 167 -9.71 9.21 -6.37
C ASP A 167 -8.87 8.26 -5.53
N LEU A 168 -9.34 7.91 -4.35
CA LEU A 168 -8.59 7.10 -3.40
C LEU A 168 -9.06 5.64 -3.38
N GLU A 169 -10.23 5.35 -3.96
CA GLU A 169 -10.81 4.00 -4.01
C GLU A 169 -10.14 3.11 -5.07
N ALA A 170 -10.44 1.81 -5.05
CA ALA A 170 -9.89 0.85 -6.00
C ALA A 170 -10.40 1.11 -7.43
N GLY A 171 -9.51 0.95 -8.42
CA GLY A 171 -9.87 1.13 -9.83
C GLY A 171 -10.01 2.59 -10.27
N ARG A 172 -9.23 3.49 -9.66
CA ARG A 172 -9.13 4.93 -9.95
C ARG A 172 -9.14 5.18 -11.46
N LYS A 173 -10.05 6.06 -11.90
CA LYS A 173 -10.16 6.47 -13.30
C LYS A 173 -10.12 7.99 -13.43
N PRO A 174 -9.57 8.49 -14.54
CA PRO A 174 -9.75 9.88 -14.94
C PRO A 174 -11.23 10.28 -14.88
N SER A 175 -11.52 11.49 -14.43
CA SER A 175 -12.89 12.03 -14.52
C SER A 175 -13.21 12.51 -15.95
N GLY A 176 -12.15 12.79 -16.73
CA GLY A 176 -12.23 13.36 -18.07
C GLY A 176 -12.27 14.89 -18.10
N PHE A 177 -12.30 15.54 -16.92
CA PHE A 177 -12.40 16.99 -16.78
C PHE A 177 -11.28 17.60 -15.95
N GLU A 178 -10.29 16.82 -15.53
CA GLU A 178 -9.13 17.31 -14.80
C GLU A 178 -8.03 17.81 -15.75
N ASP A 179 -7.24 18.77 -15.29
CA ASP A 179 -6.00 19.20 -15.95
C ASP A 179 -4.80 18.34 -15.50
N TYR A 180 -4.96 17.69 -14.34
CA TYR A 180 -4.03 16.72 -13.80
C TYR A 180 -4.77 15.68 -12.96
N LEU A 181 -4.57 14.41 -13.30
CA LEU A 181 -4.98 13.28 -12.48
C LEU A 181 -3.84 12.95 -11.52
N LEU A 182 -4.14 12.94 -10.23
CA LEU A 182 -3.23 12.53 -9.18
C LEU A 182 -3.39 11.02 -8.93
N ASP A 183 -2.65 10.22 -9.70
CA ASP A 183 -2.68 8.75 -9.68
C ASP A 183 -1.53 8.11 -8.87
N ASP A 184 -0.53 8.91 -8.52
CA ASP A 184 0.73 8.48 -7.90
C ASP A 184 0.74 8.58 -6.37
N VAL A 185 -0.38 8.97 -5.75
CA VAL A 185 -0.54 8.89 -4.29
C VAL A 185 -0.74 7.44 -3.91
N GLN A 186 0.39 6.80 -3.60
CA GLN A 186 0.46 5.47 -3.02
C GLN A 186 0.21 5.60 -1.52
N SER A 187 -0.81 4.91 -1.04
CA SER A 187 -1.59 5.34 0.12
C SER A 187 -0.86 5.31 1.46
N THR A 188 -1.01 6.42 2.17
CA THR A 188 -1.20 6.50 3.63
C THR A 188 -2.52 7.20 3.94
N TYR A 189 -3.48 7.15 3.00
CA TYR A 189 -4.55 8.14 2.92
C TYR A 189 -5.58 8.06 4.04
N ALA A 190 -5.70 6.95 4.77
CA ALA A 190 -6.58 6.90 5.91
C ALA A 190 -5.88 7.37 7.17
N GLY A 191 -5.76 8.68 7.31
CA GLY A 191 -6.66 9.23 8.30
C GLY A 191 -6.35 10.63 8.71
N THR A 192 -7.46 11.35 8.82
CA THR A 192 -7.62 12.75 9.13
C THR A 192 -6.93 13.23 10.42
N GLN A 193 -6.28 12.35 11.18
CA GLN A 193 -5.75 12.60 12.52
C GLN A 193 -4.37 11.99 12.82
N PHE A 194 -3.79 11.17 11.94
CA PHE A 194 -2.62 10.33 12.28
C PHE A 194 -1.26 11.04 12.21
N HIS A 195 -1.16 12.36 12.35
CA HIS A 195 0.15 13.00 12.58
C HIS A 195 0.22 13.81 13.87
N LYS A 196 -0.92 14.20 14.45
CA LYS A 196 -0.94 14.98 15.70
C LYS A 196 -1.30 14.14 16.94
N GLY A 197 -2.02 13.03 16.78
CA GLY A 197 -2.50 12.19 17.89
C GLY A 197 -1.93 10.76 17.96
N ARG A 198 -0.77 10.47 17.35
CA ARG A 198 -0.18 9.12 17.48
C ARG A 198 0.40 8.93 18.87
N ASN A 199 -0.04 7.87 19.55
CA ASN A 199 0.80 7.25 20.56
C ASN A 199 1.99 6.59 19.83
N TYR A 200 3.20 7.14 20.02
CA TYR A 200 4.43 6.59 19.44
C TYR A 200 4.97 5.36 20.19
N HIS A 201 4.23 4.86 21.19
CA HIS A 201 4.58 3.63 21.85
C HIS A 201 4.56 2.45 20.85
N VAL A 202 5.70 1.80 20.73
CA VAL A 202 5.88 0.54 19.99
C VAL A 202 6.46 -0.46 20.98
N SER A 203 5.69 -1.49 21.31
CA SER A 203 6.09 -2.50 22.27
C SER A 203 7.29 -3.32 21.77
N SER A 204 8.32 -3.44 22.60
CA SER A 204 9.40 -4.41 22.39
C SER A 204 9.00 -5.84 22.76
N GLN A 205 7.90 -6.01 23.51
CA GLN A 205 7.37 -7.29 23.92
C GLN A 205 6.16 -7.68 23.06
N LYS A 206 6.27 -8.85 22.43
CA LYS A 206 5.24 -9.45 21.59
C LYS A 206 4.51 -10.56 22.33
N ARG A 207 3.24 -10.73 22.00
CA ARG A 207 2.44 -11.86 22.48
C ARG A 207 2.88 -13.19 21.86
N ASN A 208 2.74 -14.25 22.64
CA ASN A 208 2.89 -15.64 22.19
C ASN A 208 1.57 -16.42 22.20
N ASP A 209 0.61 -16.01 23.02
CA ASP A 209 -0.70 -16.64 23.14
C ASP A 209 -1.62 -16.27 21.97
N ILE A 210 -1.54 -15.02 21.51
CA ILE A 210 -2.31 -14.47 20.40
C ILE A 210 -1.35 -13.89 19.36
N LEU A 211 -1.30 -14.48 18.17
CA LEU A 211 -0.29 -14.17 17.16
C LEU A 211 -0.71 -13.02 16.23
N VAL A 212 -2.00 -12.95 15.88
CA VAL A 212 -2.50 -12.09 14.81
C VAL A 212 -3.45 -11.01 15.34
N TYR A 213 -3.22 -9.78 14.90
CA TYR A 213 -4.15 -8.66 15.03
C TYR A 213 -4.93 -8.43 13.74
N LEU A 214 -6.24 -8.19 13.83
CA LEU A 214 -7.07 -7.63 12.77
C LEU A 214 -7.88 -6.47 13.34
N SER A 215 -8.08 -5.40 12.57
CA SER A 215 -9.12 -4.40 12.86
C SER A 215 -9.86 -4.05 11.58
N SER A 216 -11.19 -4.13 11.61
CA SER A 216 -11.97 -3.71 10.46
C SER A 216 -13.42 -3.37 10.78
N SER A 217 -13.93 -2.30 10.18
CA SER A 217 -15.34 -1.89 10.29
C SER A 217 -16.11 -1.87 8.96
N ARG A 218 -15.42 -1.95 7.80
CA ARG A 218 -16.10 -2.03 6.48
C ARG A 218 -16.34 -3.50 6.09
N CYS A 219 -17.44 -4.11 6.50
CA CYS A 219 -17.66 -5.57 6.42
C CYS A 219 -18.01 -6.12 5.03
N LEU A 220 -17.06 -6.13 4.11
CA LEU A 220 -17.24 -6.66 2.75
C LEU A 220 -17.29 -8.21 2.76
N PRO A 221 -18.27 -8.86 2.10
CA PRO A 221 -18.47 -10.31 2.20
C PRO A 221 -17.25 -11.16 1.84
N GLN A 222 -16.63 -10.92 0.68
CA GLN A 222 -15.47 -11.68 0.20
C GLN A 222 -14.27 -11.51 1.14
N ARG A 223 -14.00 -10.27 1.57
CA ARG A 223 -12.92 -9.93 2.50
C ARG A 223 -13.10 -10.61 3.85
N ASN A 224 -14.31 -10.54 4.39
CA ASN A 224 -14.63 -11.15 5.69
C ASN A 224 -14.61 -12.67 5.62
N GLN A 225 -15.00 -13.28 4.49
CA GLN A 225 -14.91 -14.72 4.31
C GLN A 225 -13.46 -15.19 4.30
N LEU A 226 -12.58 -14.49 3.58
CA LEU A 226 -11.14 -14.76 3.59
C LEU A 226 -10.55 -14.64 5.01
N ALA A 227 -10.81 -13.51 5.67
CA ALA A 227 -10.32 -13.28 7.03
C ALA A 227 -10.84 -14.35 8.00
N LYS A 228 -12.15 -14.66 7.99
CA LYS A 228 -12.75 -15.68 8.86
C LYS A 228 -12.13 -17.05 8.68
N ARG A 229 -11.90 -17.48 7.42
CA ARG A 229 -11.28 -18.79 7.13
C ARG A 229 -9.85 -18.85 7.67
N PHE A 230 -9.03 -17.84 7.39
CA PHE A 230 -7.65 -17.80 7.90
C PHE A 230 -7.61 -17.73 9.43
N LEU A 231 -8.40 -16.82 10.02
CA LEU A 231 -8.44 -16.60 11.46
C LEU A 231 -8.99 -17.79 12.25
N SER A 232 -9.80 -18.67 11.65
CA SER A 232 -10.20 -19.93 12.29
C SER A 232 -9.04 -20.93 12.49
N LEU A 233 -7.90 -20.70 11.84
CA LEU A 233 -6.73 -21.59 11.88
C LEU A 233 -5.64 -21.07 12.83
N ILE A 234 -5.76 -19.86 13.37
CA ILE A 234 -4.73 -19.19 14.16
C ILE A 234 -5.31 -18.37 15.32
N PHE A 235 -4.61 -18.32 16.44
CA PHE A 235 -5.01 -17.49 17.58
C PHE A 235 -4.89 -16.00 17.24
N HIS A 236 -5.98 -15.26 17.42
CA HIS A 236 -6.10 -13.90 16.96
C HIS A 236 -7.01 -13.04 17.83
N HIS A 237 -6.76 -11.74 17.77
CA HIS A 237 -7.72 -10.72 18.19
C HIS A 237 -8.21 -9.96 16.95
N SER A 238 -9.53 -9.83 16.84
CA SER A 238 -10.21 -9.06 15.82
C SER A 238 -10.96 -7.92 16.49
N PHE A 239 -10.50 -6.70 16.23
CA PHE A 239 -11.07 -5.43 16.65
C PHE A 239 -11.95 -4.85 15.52
N GLY A 240 -12.59 -3.71 15.77
CA GLY A 240 -13.51 -3.07 14.83
C GLY A 240 -14.91 -3.69 14.88
N GLU A 241 -15.76 -3.39 13.90
CA GLU A 241 -17.13 -3.90 13.84
C GLU A 241 -17.23 -5.30 13.22
N CYS A 242 -16.28 -5.66 12.36
CA CYS A 242 -16.30 -6.93 11.62
C CYS A 242 -15.55 -8.02 12.38
N LEU A 243 -16.16 -9.22 12.46
CA LEU A 243 -15.55 -10.41 13.07
C LEU A 243 -15.03 -10.17 14.51
N ASN A 244 -15.57 -9.16 15.20
CA ASN A 244 -15.05 -8.74 16.50
C ASN A 244 -15.11 -9.88 17.52
N ASN A 245 -14.00 -10.12 18.24
CA ASN A 245 -13.92 -11.13 19.29
C ASN A 245 -13.33 -10.62 20.62
N VAL A 246 -13.14 -9.30 20.74
CA VAL A 246 -12.50 -8.65 21.90
C VAL A 246 -13.41 -7.65 22.64
N GLY A 247 -14.60 -7.38 22.12
CA GLY A 247 -15.58 -6.48 22.76
C GLY A 247 -15.59 -5.05 22.21
N GLY A 248 -15.23 -4.86 20.94
CA GLY A 248 -15.36 -3.58 20.23
C GLY A 248 -14.03 -2.98 19.73
N PRO A 249 -14.08 -1.78 19.12
CA PRO A 249 -12.91 -1.12 18.53
C PRO A 249 -11.94 -0.57 19.58
N ASP A 250 -12.42 -0.12 20.74
CA ASP A 250 -11.60 0.46 21.82
C ASP A 250 -11.19 -0.53 22.91
N ALA A 251 -11.56 -1.81 22.76
CA ALA A 251 -11.19 -2.87 23.70
C ALA A 251 -9.66 -3.03 23.88
N ALA A 252 -8.87 -2.51 22.93
CA ALA A 252 -7.42 -2.50 23.01
C ALA A 252 -6.90 -1.74 24.25
N LEU A 253 -7.59 -0.69 24.71
CA LEU A 253 -7.17 0.08 25.89
C LEU A 253 -7.32 -0.70 27.20
N SER A 254 -8.25 -1.65 27.26
CA SER A 254 -8.36 -2.56 28.40
C SER A 254 -7.23 -3.60 28.41
N LEU A 255 -6.72 -3.95 27.24
CA LEU A 255 -5.61 -4.90 27.08
C LEU A 255 -4.25 -4.22 27.24
N TYR A 256 -4.13 -2.97 26.78
CA TYR A 256 -2.91 -2.18 26.72
C TYR A 256 -3.19 -0.74 27.18
N PRO A 257 -3.32 -0.50 28.50
CA PRO A 257 -3.60 0.83 29.04
C PRO A 257 -2.57 1.90 28.65
N GLU A 258 -1.32 1.49 28.42
CA GLU A 258 -0.22 2.32 27.93
C GLU A 258 -0.46 2.91 26.53
N CYS A 259 -1.39 2.33 25.76
CA CYS A 259 -1.78 2.84 24.46
C CYS A 259 -2.71 4.06 24.53
N SER A 260 -3.22 4.41 25.71
CA SER A 260 -4.07 5.59 25.90
C SER A 260 -3.29 6.89 25.73
N MET A 261 -3.83 7.84 24.96
CA MET A 261 -3.31 9.21 24.85
C MET A 261 -3.95 10.08 25.92
N SER A 262 -3.17 10.58 26.87
CA SER A 262 -3.66 11.32 28.05
C SER A 262 -4.42 12.62 27.73
N GLU A 263 -4.28 13.15 26.51
CA GLU A 263 -4.84 14.43 26.09
C GLU A 263 -6.27 14.32 25.50
N ASN A 264 -6.75 13.10 25.20
CA ASN A 264 -8.09 12.89 24.63
C ASN A 264 -9.08 12.43 25.71
N PRO A 265 -10.10 13.23 26.06
CA PRO A 265 -11.08 12.87 27.09
C PRO A 265 -12.00 11.72 26.66
N VAL A 266 -12.14 11.47 25.35
CA VAL A 266 -12.83 10.31 24.79
C VAL A 266 -11.86 9.61 23.85
N PRO A 267 -11.43 8.38 24.16
CA PRO A 267 -10.54 7.65 23.28
C PRO A 267 -11.27 7.21 22.03
N HIS A 268 -10.60 7.32 20.89
CA HIS A 268 -11.05 6.73 19.65
C HIS A 268 -10.08 5.66 19.16
N TRP A 269 -10.60 4.67 18.42
CA TRP A 269 -9.80 3.52 17.98
C TRP A 269 -8.57 3.87 17.17
N TRP A 270 -8.63 4.98 16.44
CA TRP A 270 -7.51 5.48 15.65
C TRP A 270 -6.37 6.06 16.52
N ASP A 271 -6.64 6.49 17.75
CA ASP A 271 -5.63 7.07 18.65
C ASP A 271 -4.64 6.00 19.15
N HIS A 272 -5.12 4.76 19.32
CA HIS A 272 -4.34 3.66 19.90
C HIS A 272 -4.05 2.51 18.93
N LEU A 273 -4.55 2.56 17.70
CA LEU A 273 -4.41 1.51 16.69
C LEU A 273 -2.97 0.99 16.52
N HIS A 274 -2.02 1.90 16.31
CA HIS A 274 -0.62 1.55 16.07
C HIS A 274 0.03 0.92 17.29
N CYS A 275 -0.22 1.49 18.47
CA CYS A 275 0.26 0.94 19.73
C CYS A 275 -0.31 -0.45 19.97
N ALA A 276 -1.63 -0.64 19.80
CA ALA A 276 -2.29 -1.94 19.94
C ALA A 276 -1.71 -2.99 18.98
N MET A 277 -1.54 -2.66 17.69
CA MET A 277 -0.89 -3.53 16.71
C MET A 277 0.54 -3.94 17.14
N SER A 278 1.27 -3.05 17.81
CA SER A 278 2.66 -3.28 18.20
C SER A 278 2.85 -4.41 19.21
N HIS A 279 1.82 -4.84 19.94
CA HIS A 279 1.91 -5.99 20.85
C HIS A 279 1.83 -7.35 20.14
N TYR A 280 1.48 -7.38 18.85
CA TYR A 280 1.33 -8.60 18.07
C TYR A 280 2.54 -8.81 17.15
N LYS A 281 2.83 -10.08 16.88
CA LYS A 281 3.84 -10.47 15.88
C LYS A 281 3.35 -10.18 14.47
N PHE A 282 2.07 -10.44 14.21
CA PHE A 282 1.49 -10.31 12.88
C PHE A 282 0.25 -9.42 12.88
N VAL A 283 0.08 -8.66 11.80
CA VAL A 283 -1.15 -7.92 11.52
C VAL A 283 -1.72 -8.40 10.20
N LEU A 284 -2.99 -8.80 10.20
CA LEU A 284 -3.71 -9.20 9.00
C LEU A 284 -4.15 -7.96 8.20
N ALA A 285 -3.39 -7.62 7.16
CA ALA A 285 -3.60 -6.46 6.29
C ALA A 285 -4.31 -6.89 5.00
N ILE A 286 -5.64 -6.99 5.04
CA ILE A 286 -6.46 -7.34 3.87
C ILE A 286 -7.10 -6.08 3.29
N GLU A 287 -6.88 -5.85 2.00
CA GLU A 287 -7.51 -4.76 1.27
C GLU A 287 -9.00 -5.00 1.02
N ASN A 288 -9.74 -3.91 0.82
CA ASN A 288 -11.16 -4.00 0.46
C ASN A 288 -11.38 -4.65 -0.92
N THR A 289 -10.39 -4.56 -1.81
CA THR A 289 -10.44 -5.10 -3.16
C THR A 289 -9.02 -5.46 -3.60
N ILE A 290 -8.86 -6.58 -4.30
CA ILE A 290 -7.59 -7.00 -4.90
C ILE A 290 -7.48 -6.30 -6.25
N THR A 291 -6.61 -5.29 -6.36
CA THR A 291 -6.42 -4.50 -7.58
C THR A 291 -4.99 -4.00 -7.65
N GLU A 292 -4.42 -3.98 -8.86
CA GLU A 292 -3.08 -3.48 -9.10
C GLU A 292 -2.91 -2.05 -8.57
N GLY A 293 -1.83 -1.79 -7.83
CA GLY A 293 -1.55 -0.48 -7.22
C GLY A 293 -2.51 -0.05 -6.09
N TYR A 294 -3.51 -0.85 -5.73
CA TYR A 294 -4.41 -0.55 -4.61
C TYR A 294 -3.82 -1.06 -3.30
N ILE A 295 -2.91 -0.28 -2.73
CA ILE A 295 -2.24 -0.55 -1.46
C ILE A 295 -2.59 0.60 -0.53
N THR A 296 -3.16 0.29 0.63
CA THR A 296 -3.72 1.29 1.56
C THR A 296 -2.92 1.40 2.85
N GLU A 297 -3.39 2.23 3.78
CA GLU A 297 -2.81 2.38 5.13
C GLU A 297 -2.63 1.05 5.85
N LYS A 298 -3.47 0.04 5.57
CA LYS A 298 -3.52 -1.22 6.34
C LYS A 298 -2.16 -1.92 6.33
N LEU A 299 -1.51 -1.95 5.16
CA LEU A 299 -0.18 -2.52 5.02
C LEU A 299 0.85 -1.68 5.79
N TYR A 300 0.85 -0.37 5.57
CA TYR A 300 1.86 0.51 6.17
C TYR A 300 1.70 0.67 7.68
N TYR A 301 0.49 0.59 8.23
CA TYR A 301 0.23 0.61 9.67
C TYR A 301 0.76 -0.67 10.34
N ALA A 302 0.56 -1.82 9.68
CA ALA A 302 1.16 -3.07 10.11
C ALA A 302 2.69 -2.96 10.13
N LEU A 303 3.31 -2.40 9.08
CA LEU A 303 4.75 -2.14 9.08
C LEU A 303 5.12 -1.19 10.23
N ASP A 304 4.56 0.01 10.28
CA ASP A 304 4.92 1.10 11.20
C ASP A 304 4.72 0.76 12.67
N SER A 305 3.78 -0.14 13.00
CA SER A 305 3.59 -0.68 14.36
C SER A 305 4.67 -1.69 14.80
N GLY A 306 5.61 -2.06 13.92
CA GLY A 306 6.62 -3.06 14.23
C GLY A 306 6.10 -4.49 14.24
N ALA A 307 4.97 -4.76 13.57
CA ALA A 307 4.48 -6.10 13.27
C ALA A 307 4.83 -6.52 11.84
N VAL A 308 4.75 -7.82 11.55
CA VAL A 308 4.89 -8.34 10.18
C VAL A 308 3.50 -8.40 9.52
N PRO A 309 3.26 -7.69 8.40
CA PRO A 309 1.97 -7.73 7.71
C PRO A 309 1.75 -9.08 7.03
N ILE A 310 0.59 -9.70 7.26
CA ILE A 310 0.03 -10.78 6.43
C ILE A 310 -0.88 -10.10 5.42
N TYR A 311 -0.42 -9.96 4.18
CA TYR A 311 -1.03 -9.09 3.19
C TYR A 311 -1.87 -9.85 2.16
N PHE A 312 -3.05 -9.30 1.85
CA PHE A 312 -3.90 -9.70 0.73
C PHE A 312 -4.44 -8.45 0.05
N GLY A 313 -3.97 -8.16 -1.17
CA GLY A 313 -4.35 -6.94 -1.89
C GLY A 313 -3.70 -6.87 -3.26
N ALA A 314 -2.98 -5.79 -3.56
CA ALA A 314 -2.40 -5.56 -4.88
C ALA A 314 -1.42 -6.68 -5.32
N PRO A 315 -1.61 -7.30 -6.50
CA PRO A 315 -0.70 -8.35 -6.99
C PRO A 315 0.75 -7.88 -7.20
N ASN A 316 0.94 -6.58 -7.40
CA ASN A 316 2.24 -5.92 -7.60
C ASN A 316 2.77 -5.23 -6.33
N VAL A 317 2.28 -5.62 -5.13
CA VAL A 317 2.65 -5.00 -3.83
C VAL A 317 4.16 -4.90 -3.60
N TRP A 318 4.93 -5.85 -4.10
CA TRP A 318 6.39 -5.87 -3.96
C TRP A 318 7.07 -4.63 -4.57
N GLY A 319 6.45 -3.97 -5.56
CA GLY A 319 6.92 -2.71 -6.12
C GLY A 319 6.85 -1.52 -5.15
N PHE A 320 6.17 -1.69 -4.00
CA PHE A 320 5.85 -0.61 -3.06
C PHE A 320 6.40 -0.85 -1.66
N VAL A 321 6.81 -2.07 -1.33
CA VAL A 321 7.33 -2.46 -0.01
C VAL A 321 8.81 -2.81 -0.05
N PRO A 322 9.53 -2.77 1.08
CA PRO A 322 10.89 -3.27 1.15
C PRO A 322 10.96 -4.78 0.86
N PRO A 323 12.12 -5.31 0.43
CA PRO A 323 12.32 -6.75 0.32
C PRO A 323 12.04 -7.44 1.65
N HIS A 324 11.42 -8.62 1.57
CA HIS A 324 11.22 -9.49 2.74
C HIS A 324 10.56 -8.77 3.93
N SER A 325 9.58 -7.90 3.67
CA SER A 325 8.93 -7.09 4.72
C SER A 325 7.50 -7.51 5.03
N ILE A 326 6.91 -8.37 4.20
CA ILE A 326 5.51 -8.82 4.29
C ILE A 326 5.41 -10.32 4.02
N ILE A 327 4.38 -10.94 4.58
CA ILE A 327 3.92 -12.28 4.19
C ILE A 327 2.82 -12.07 3.14
N ASP A 328 3.13 -12.31 1.87
CA ASP A 328 2.15 -12.25 0.78
C ASP A 328 1.29 -13.52 0.81
N GLY A 329 0.11 -13.40 1.43
CA GLY A 329 -0.81 -14.52 1.63
C GLY A 329 -1.34 -15.13 0.33
N SER A 330 -1.24 -14.41 -0.79
CA SER A 330 -1.64 -14.91 -2.11
C SER A 330 -0.67 -15.93 -2.70
N LYS A 331 0.53 -16.07 -2.13
CA LYS A 331 1.58 -16.98 -2.62
C LYS A 331 1.53 -18.39 -2.03
N PHE A 332 0.64 -18.62 -1.07
CA PHE A 332 0.45 -19.94 -0.45
C PHE A 332 -0.60 -20.73 -1.21
N SER A 333 -0.43 -22.05 -1.29
CA SER A 333 -1.37 -22.95 -1.98
C SER A 333 -2.72 -23.07 -1.24
N SER A 334 -2.71 -22.79 0.07
CA SER A 334 -3.89 -22.86 0.94
C SER A 334 -3.74 -21.95 2.17
N LEU A 335 -4.86 -21.67 2.86
CA LEU A 335 -4.84 -20.88 4.10
C LEU A 335 -4.26 -21.69 5.27
N GLU A 336 -4.35 -23.02 5.20
CA GLU A 336 -3.76 -23.98 6.14
C GLU A 336 -2.23 -23.95 6.05
N GLU A 337 -1.69 -23.91 4.84
CA GLU A 337 -0.25 -23.72 4.62
C GLU A 337 0.22 -22.36 5.15
N LEU A 338 -0.51 -21.28 4.83
CA LEU A 338 -0.22 -19.94 5.37
C LEU A 338 -0.26 -19.92 6.91
N ALA A 339 -1.29 -20.51 7.53
CA ALA A 339 -1.41 -20.56 8.98
C ALA A 339 -0.28 -21.39 9.63
N SER A 340 0.14 -22.47 8.98
CA SER A 340 1.28 -23.29 9.44
C SER A 340 2.57 -22.48 9.38
N TYR A 341 2.82 -21.80 8.26
CA TYR A 341 3.97 -20.91 8.08
C TYR A 341 4.02 -19.80 9.13
N VAL A 342 2.89 -19.13 9.40
CA VAL A 342 2.83 -18.04 10.40
C VAL A 342 3.14 -18.56 11.80
N LYS A 343 2.66 -19.76 12.17
CA LYS A 343 2.97 -20.38 13.47
C LYS A 343 4.45 -20.75 13.58
N GLU A 344 5.01 -21.37 12.55
CA GLU A 344 6.43 -21.72 12.51
C GLU A 344 7.32 -20.48 12.60
N LEU A 345 6.97 -19.42 11.87
CA LEU A 345 7.68 -18.14 11.93
C LEU A 345 7.55 -17.47 13.29
N ALA A 346 6.42 -17.61 13.98
CA ALA A 346 6.24 -17.07 15.33
C ALA A 346 7.22 -17.69 16.34
N ASP A 347 7.66 -18.92 16.12
CA ASP A 347 8.57 -19.65 16.98
C ASP A 347 10.03 -19.60 16.49
N ASP A 348 10.31 -18.94 15.38
CA ASP A 348 11.67 -18.74 14.86
C ASP A 348 12.07 -17.27 14.98
N LEU A 349 12.76 -16.95 16.07
CA LEU A 349 13.12 -15.57 16.42
C LEU A 349 13.99 -14.91 15.34
N ILE A 350 14.87 -15.66 14.67
CA ILE A 350 15.79 -15.08 13.70
C ILE A 350 15.12 -14.93 12.35
N ALA A 351 14.32 -15.91 11.91
CA ALA A 351 13.52 -15.77 10.70
C ALA A 351 12.50 -14.62 10.85
N TYR A 352 11.84 -14.50 12.01
CA TYR A 352 10.94 -13.38 12.29
C TYR A 352 11.70 -12.04 12.28
N ALA A 353 12.85 -11.94 12.95
CA ALA A 353 13.66 -10.72 12.98
C ALA A 353 14.10 -10.27 11.57
N GLU A 354 14.35 -11.20 10.64
CA GLU A 354 14.73 -10.88 9.26
C GLU A 354 13.65 -10.06 8.54
N TYR A 355 12.36 -10.22 8.88
CA TYR A 355 11.27 -9.40 8.33
C TYR A 355 11.36 -7.90 8.68
N HIS A 356 12.17 -7.56 9.68
CA HIS A 356 12.43 -6.18 10.11
C HIS A 356 13.79 -5.66 9.63
N ALA A 357 14.61 -6.48 8.96
CA ALA A 357 15.98 -6.14 8.56
C ALA A 357 16.04 -4.89 7.66
N TRP A 358 15.04 -4.67 6.81
CA TRP A 358 14.94 -3.48 5.95
C TRP A 358 14.94 -2.15 6.72
N ARG A 359 14.57 -2.15 8.01
CA ARG A 359 14.65 -0.97 8.89
C ARG A 359 16.07 -0.70 9.36
N ARG A 360 16.86 -1.76 9.56
CA ARG A 360 18.22 -1.73 10.12
C ARG A 360 19.27 -1.54 9.04
N CYS A 361 19.04 -2.12 7.87
CA CYS A 361 20.03 -2.22 6.81
C CYS A 361 19.96 -1.08 5.78
N GLY A 362 19.09 -0.10 6.02
CA GLY A 362 18.83 1.02 5.11
C GLY A 362 17.66 0.74 4.19
N VAL A 363 17.07 1.81 3.66
CA VAL A 363 15.92 1.71 2.75
C VAL A 363 16.35 1.05 1.45
N MET A 364 15.85 -0.17 1.21
CA MET A 364 16.11 -0.96 0.00
C MET A 364 14.91 -0.95 -0.95
N GLY A 365 15.17 -1.16 -2.24
CA GLY A 365 14.14 -1.15 -3.28
C GLY A 365 13.45 0.20 -3.43
N ASN A 366 12.17 0.16 -3.78
CA ASN A 366 11.39 1.37 -4.06
C ASN A 366 10.75 2.00 -2.82
N TYR A 367 10.90 1.43 -1.62
CA TYR A 367 10.18 1.89 -0.43
C TYR A 367 10.39 3.38 -0.13
N GLY A 368 11.61 3.90 -0.32
CA GLY A 368 11.89 5.33 -0.17
C GLY A 368 11.09 6.20 -1.15
N LYS A 369 10.99 5.75 -2.42
CA LYS A 369 10.15 6.41 -3.44
C LYS A 369 8.67 6.30 -3.08
N THR A 370 8.21 5.16 -2.58
CA THR A 370 6.84 4.97 -2.09
C THR A 370 6.50 5.90 -0.95
N ARG A 371 7.41 6.06 0.02
CA ARG A 371 7.23 6.97 1.15
C ARG A 371 7.29 8.43 0.71
N ALA A 372 8.14 8.78 -0.26
CA ALA A 372 8.10 10.10 -0.89
C ALA A 372 6.77 10.34 -1.65
N ALA A 373 6.14 9.26 -2.11
CA ALA A 373 4.86 9.29 -2.79
C ALA A 373 3.62 9.38 -1.86
N SER A 374 3.82 9.43 -0.53
CA SER A 374 2.76 9.41 0.49
C SER A 374 1.98 10.72 0.61
N LEU A 375 0.81 10.66 1.25
CA LEU A 375 -0.14 11.78 1.36
C LEU A 375 0.46 12.98 2.11
N ASP A 376 1.30 12.75 3.13
CA ASP A 376 1.97 13.78 3.92
C ASP A 376 2.95 14.62 3.08
N MET A 377 3.49 14.07 1.99
CA MET A 377 4.36 14.78 1.05
C MET A 377 3.60 15.41 -0.12
N LEU A 378 2.29 15.17 -0.22
CA LEU A 378 1.47 15.61 -1.35
C LEU A 378 1.45 17.14 -1.52
N PRO A 379 1.33 17.98 -0.47
CA PRO A 379 1.24 19.42 -0.66
C PRO A 379 2.40 19.99 -1.47
N CYS A 380 3.64 19.75 -1.03
CA CYS A 380 4.81 20.26 -1.74
C CYS A 380 5.01 19.65 -3.13
N ARG A 381 4.72 18.36 -3.32
CA ARG A 381 4.79 17.71 -4.64
C ARG A 381 3.80 18.31 -5.62
N LEU A 382 2.54 18.46 -5.20
CA LEU A 382 1.49 19.01 -6.04
C LEU A 382 1.76 20.48 -6.37
N CYS A 383 2.16 21.29 -5.37
CA CYS A 383 2.53 22.68 -5.59
C CYS A 383 3.73 22.82 -6.55
N GLY A 384 4.73 21.93 -6.46
CA GLY A 384 5.84 21.90 -7.41
C GLY A 384 5.37 21.66 -8.84
N LEU A 385 4.45 20.71 -9.03
CA LEU A 385 3.84 20.42 -10.33
C LEU A 385 3.01 21.60 -10.86
N ILE A 386 2.20 22.23 -10.00
CA ILE A 386 1.39 23.40 -10.37
C ILE A 386 2.28 24.59 -10.74
N SER A 387 3.36 24.83 -9.99
CA SER A 387 4.35 25.87 -10.27
C SER A 387 4.97 25.68 -11.66
N ARG A 388 5.38 24.46 -12.01
CA ARG A 388 5.92 24.14 -13.35
C ARG A 388 4.90 24.40 -14.47
N LYS A 389 3.61 24.15 -14.22
CA LYS A 389 2.52 24.43 -15.17
C LYS A 389 2.15 25.92 -15.26
N GLY A 390 2.54 26.74 -14.28
CA GLY A 390 2.24 28.17 -14.21
C GLY A 390 0.89 28.50 -13.54
N GLY A 391 0.40 27.60 -12.68
CA GLY A 391 -0.82 27.81 -11.89
C GLY A 391 -2.05 28.11 -12.73
N ARG A 392 -2.93 28.98 -12.25
CA ARG A 392 -4.14 29.44 -12.96
C ARG A 392 -3.87 30.13 -14.30
N ASN A 393 -2.62 30.52 -14.56
CA ASN A 393 -2.18 31.13 -15.82
C ASN A 393 -1.73 30.09 -16.87
N ALA A 394 -1.74 28.80 -16.53
CA ALA A 394 -1.47 27.72 -17.47
C ALA A 394 -2.41 27.82 -18.69
N ARG A 395 -1.90 27.42 -19.86
CA ARG A 395 -2.72 27.29 -21.07
C ARG A 395 -3.72 26.14 -20.88
N SER A 396 -4.92 26.30 -21.44
CA SER A 396 -6.01 25.32 -21.40
C SER A 396 -5.63 24.03 -22.12
#